data_AF-A0A1H8BIK7-F1
#
_entry.id   AF-A0A1H8BIK7-F1
#
_cell.length_a   1.000
_cell.length_b   1.000
_cell.length_c   1.000
_cell.angle_alpha   90.00
_cell.angle_beta   90.00
_cell.angle_gamma   90.00
#
_symmetry.space_group_name_H-M   'P 1'
#
loop_
_entity.id
_entity.type
_entity.pdbx_description
1 polymer ?
#
loop_
_entity_poly.entity_id
_entity_poly.type
_entity_poly.pdbx_seq_one_letter_code
_entity_poly.pdbx_strand_id
1 'polypeptide(L)'
;MGGSVWIVNGIERIRISVSGMLEQDKGKDWDKYEDKFKDKVGVSDDCSDVPVHGDVIIVGGKGYISTETLPKYHALNDGASIFAAESEDAIRRRLRRAGVAVWSGNRSESSRASASASASGSESERARGSRSTSPGTSANPFEQPGVAHRGFRVSLFQLLPIMVERLPLHGSSVMMRGSGRSEQLQEEDSRYRPLTRLAARALYACGLDCGSVFIHADEQGRLFVASVSLPPSQQLLDAESIWGKAVTQLAQQLGDIRIGSGQQQQVLLGADPEFLLLSESGKVVSAFRYLEGGHGAGCDSVLIGGQIKYSVAELRPAPTDSPAELARNIQKLLQLAAKRIPDQPPLRWAAGGMPAAGFSLGGHLHLSGVPLTGRLLRLLDSYIAFPLAMIESPAEHKRRPRYGNLGDFRLQPHGGFEYRTLPSWLVSPLAAKAAFALALLCARESGTLEACPSAEERYIDAYYAGDRDALRGCLDDLAASIAQTKSYRELAGWIEPLLAAIRSGRTWDTGIDIRVKWGILRADAH
;
A
#
# COMPACT_ATOMS: atom_id res chain seq x y z
N MET A 1 -3.45 32.54 -11.58
CA MET A 1 -3.21 31.10 -11.83
C MET A 1 -2.85 30.47 -10.50
N GLY A 2 -3.71 29.62 -9.95
CA GLY A 2 -3.48 29.00 -8.65
C GLY A 2 -4.48 27.87 -8.44
N GLY A 3 -4.01 26.69 -8.06
CA GLY A 3 -4.89 25.70 -7.45
C GLY A 3 -5.46 26.27 -6.16
N SER A 4 -6.69 25.90 -5.80
CA SER A 4 -7.24 26.19 -4.49
C SER A 4 -7.36 24.88 -3.71
N VAL A 5 -6.96 24.89 -2.43
CA VAL A 5 -7.30 23.77 -1.54
C VAL A 5 -8.60 24.10 -0.87
N TRP A 6 -9.49 23.13 -0.85
CA TRP A 6 -10.73 23.19 -0.11
C TRP A 6 -10.67 22.22 1.05
N ILE A 7 -10.79 22.74 2.26
CA ILE A 7 -10.94 21.91 3.45
C ILE A 7 -12.42 21.93 3.80
N VAL A 8 -13.04 20.76 3.79
CA VAL A 8 -14.46 20.58 4.06
C VAL A 8 -14.58 19.68 5.28
N ASN A 9 -15.00 20.25 6.41
CA ASN A 9 -15.13 19.52 7.69
C ASN A 9 -16.56 19.51 8.24
N GLY A 10 -17.56 19.42 7.36
CA GLY A 10 -18.99 19.37 7.73
C GLY A 10 -19.57 20.64 8.36
N ILE A 11 -18.74 21.54 8.91
CA ILE A 11 -19.14 22.81 9.54
C ILE A 11 -18.69 24.00 8.69
N GLU A 12 -17.51 23.92 8.08
CA GLU A 12 -16.89 25.01 7.30
C GLU A 12 -16.35 24.46 5.97
N ARG A 13 -16.40 25.31 4.94
CA ARG A 13 -15.70 25.12 3.66
C ARG A 13 -14.69 26.25 3.54
N ILE A 14 -13.41 25.93 3.67
CA ILE A 14 -12.35 26.95 3.63
C ILE A 14 -11.56 26.77 2.34
N ARG A 15 -11.51 27.85 1.55
CA ARG A 15 -10.69 27.94 0.35
C ARG A 15 -9.32 28.54 0.71
N ILE A 16 -8.25 27.83 0.41
CA ILE A 16 -6.87 28.32 0.50
C ILE A 16 -6.38 28.59 -0.93
N SER A 17 -6.15 29.86 -1.29
CA SER A 17 -5.66 30.26 -2.61
C SER A 17 -4.14 30.20 -2.69
N VAL A 18 -3.59 29.37 -3.57
CA VAL A 18 -2.11 29.19 -3.73
C VAL A 18 -1.45 30.38 -4.46
N SER A 19 -2.21 31.31 -5.03
CA SER A 19 -1.69 32.43 -5.83
C SER A 19 -1.03 33.58 -5.05
N GLY A 20 -0.75 33.41 -3.74
CA GLY A 20 -0.14 34.45 -2.89
C GLY A 20 1.37 34.31 -2.64
N MET A 21 2.02 33.22 -3.07
CA MET A 21 3.45 32.97 -2.78
C MET A 21 4.41 33.27 -3.94
N LEU A 22 3.89 33.57 -5.13
CA LEU A 22 4.69 33.91 -6.31
C LEU A 22 4.75 35.42 -6.54
N GLU A 23 5.18 36.18 -5.54
CA GLU A 23 5.79 37.49 -5.75
C GLU A 23 6.47 37.98 -4.45
N GLN A 24 7.75 37.66 -4.28
CA GLN A 24 8.74 38.60 -3.73
C GLN A 24 10.15 38.00 -3.84
N ASP A 25 10.75 38.23 -5.00
CA ASP A 25 12.20 38.24 -5.14
C ASP A 25 12.70 39.66 -4.87
N LYS A 26 13.83 39.75 -4.14
CA LYS A 26 14.76 40.89 -4.03
C LYS A 26 14.37 42.08 -3.15
N GLY A 27 14.88 42.00 -1.91
CA GLY A 27 15.51 43.12 -1.21
C GLY A 27 14.57 44.21 -0.73
N LYS A 28 14.11 44.12 0.53
CA LYS A 28 13.75 45.26 1.37
C LYS A 28 13.63 44.84 2.83
N ASP A 29 13.97 45.80 3.69
CA ASP A 29 14.07 45.76 5.16
C ASP A 29 12.91 45.04 5.86
N TRP A 30 13.25 44.07 6.73
CA TRP A 30 12.30 43.18 7.40
C TRP A 30 11.62 43.78 8.64
N ASP A 31 12.15 44.86 9.23
CA ASP A 31 11.67 45.38 10.53
C ASP A 31 10.43 46.29 10.45
N LYS A 32 9.84 46.51 9.26
CA LYS A 32 8.71 47.45 9.08
C LYS A 32 7.37 46.82 8.70
N TYR A 33 7.26 45.49 8.63
CA TYR A 33 6.05 44.82 8.13
C TYR A 33 5.39 43.81 9.09
N GLU A 34 5.86 43.70 10.33
CA GLU A 34 5.33 42.70 11.29
C GLU A 34 3.83 42.87 11.62
N ASP A 35 3.30 44.10 11.55
CA ASP A 35 1.89 44.38 11.88
C ASP A 35 0.90 44.30 10.69
N LYS A 36 1.37 44.08 9.45
CA LYS A 36 0.49 44.01 8.25
C LYS A 36 0.28 42.62 7.66
N PHE A 37 0.95 41.59 8.19
CA PHE A 37 0.81 40.22 7.70
C PHE A 37 -0.29 39.38 8.38
N LYS A 38 -0.93 39.89 9.44
CA LYS A 38 -1.97 39.14 10.17
C LYS A 38 -3.33 39.05 9.44
N ASP A 39 -3.59 39.89 8.44
CA ASP A 39 -4.93 40.04 7.85
C ASP A 39 -5.07 39.60 6.37
N LYS A 40 -4.10 38.87 5.78
CA LYS A 40 -4.17 38.47 4.35
C LYS A 40 -3.78 37.02 4.04
N VAL A 41 -4.18 36.07 4.88
CA VAL A 41 -4.46 34.71 4.40
C VAL A 41 -5.93 34.69 4.05
N GLY A 42 -6.26 34.66 2.76
CA GLY A 42 -7.64 34.73 2.27
C GLY A 42 -8.45 33.48 2.65
N VAL A 43 -8.92 33.43 3.90
CA VAL A 43 -9.99 32.56 4.36
C VAL A 43 -11.29 33.20 3.90
N SER A 44 -11.92 32.62 2.89
CA SER A 44 -13.29 32.99 2.50
C SER A 44 -14.23 31.94 3.10
N ASP A 45 -15.17 32.39 3.95
CA ASP A 45 -16.29 31.59 4.45
C ASP A 45 -17.44 31.51 3.42
N ASP A 46 -17.28 32.14 2.25
CA ASP A 46 -18.37 32.33 1.30
C ASP A 46 -18.71 31.02 0.57
N CYS A 47 -19.86 30.44 0.92
CA CYS A 47 -20.41 29.20 0.35
C CYS A 47 -20.70 29.27 -1.17
N SER A 48 -20.52 30.42 -1.81
CA SER A 48 -20.80 30.67 -3.22
C SER A 48 -19.68 30.25 -4.18
N ASP A 49 -18.47 30.04 -3.68
CA ASP A 49 -17.35 29.63 -4.51
C ASP A 49 -17.40 28.11 -4.75
N VAL A 50 -17.86 27.73 -5.95
CA VAL A 50 -17.83 26.33 -6.39
C VAL A 50 -16.37 25.96 -6.69
N PRO A 51 -15.80 24.91 -6.08
CA PRO A 51 -14.44 24.50 -6.40
C PRO A 51 -14.33 24.18 -7.90
N VAL A 52 -13.15 24.28 -8.52
CA VAL A 52 -12.95 24.04 -9.96
C VAL A 52 -12.10 22.79 -10.22
N HIS A 53 -12.15 22.26 -11.44
CA HIS A 53 -11.40 21.05 -11.81
C HIS A 53 -9.91 21.18 -11.44
N GLY A 54 -9.42 20.24 -10.62
CA GLY A 54 -8.04 20.22 -10.10
C GLY A 54 -7.87 20.72 -8.66
N ASP A 55 -8.94 21.15 -7.98
CA ASP A 55 -8.89 21.45 -6.55
C ASP A 55 -8.71 20.18 -5.70
N VAL A 56 -7.97 20.30 -4.60
CA VAL A 56 -7.84 19.26 -3.57
C VAL A 56 -8.92 19.50 -2.53
N ILE A 57 -9.81 18.53 -2.35
CA ILE A 57 -10.79 18.56 -1.27
C ILE A 57 -10.29 17.66 -0.15
N ILE A 58 -10.00 18.23 1.00
CA ILE A 58 -9.67 17.46 2.19
C ILE A 58 -10.94 17.30 2.99
N VAL A 59 -11.42 16.06 3.11
CA VAL A 59 -12.57 15.73 3.94
C VAL A 59 -12.06 15.37 5.34
N GLY A 60 -12.22 16.30 6.27
CA GLY A 60 -12.03 16.03 7.70
C GLY A 60 -13.39 15.75 8.35
N GLY A 61 -13.50 14.80 9.27
CA GLY A 61 -14.66 14.70 10.16
C GLY A 61 -15.99 14.19 9.56
N LYS A 62 -17.09 14.35 10.34
CA LYS A 62 -18.43 13.74 10.13
C LYS A 62 -19.27 14.41 9.01
N GLY A 63 -18.64 15.02 8.01
CA GLY A 63 -19.34 15.76 6.96
C GLY A 63 -19.72 14.90 5.74
N TYR A 64 -20.94 15.09 5.24
CA TYR A 64 -21.38 14.63 3.92
C TYR A 64 -21.04 15.71 2.88
N ILE A 65 -20.41 15.33 1.76
CA ILE A 65 -20.34 16.17 0.56
C ILE A 65 -21.25 15.51 -0.48
N SER A 66 -22.32 16.21 -0.89
CA SER A 66 -23.11 15.78 -2.04
C SER A 66 -22.25 15.93 -3.30
N THR A 67 -21.96 14.81 -3.97
CA THR A 67 -21.09 14.71 -5.15
C THR A 67 -21.80 15.08 -6.45
N GLU A 68 -23.12 15.34 -6.42
CA GLU A 68 -23.95 15.39 -7.63
C GLU A 68 -23.76 16.63 -8.50
N THR A 69 -23.08 17.69 -8.04
CA THR A 69 -23.00 18.97 -8.78
C THR A 69 -21.64 19.64 -8.83
N LEU A 70 -20.54 18.95 -8.49
CA LEU A 70 -19.23 19.59 -8.45
C LEU A 70 -18.24 19.05 -9.50
N PRO A 71 -17.37 19.88 -10.12
CA PRO A 71 -16.34 19.41 -11.04
C PRO A 71 -15.36 18.41 -10.40
N LYS A 72 -14.64 17.64 -11.23
CA LYS A 72 -13.75 16.55 -10.79
C LYS A 72 -12.65 17.08 -9.84
N TYR A 73 -12.71 16.69 -8.57
CA TYR A 73 -11.69 17.00 -7.55
C TYR A 73 -10.93 15.78 -7.08
N HIS A 74 -9.80 16.05 -6.43
CA HIS A 74 -9.08 15.05 -5.66
C HIS A 74 -9.59 15.08 -4.21
N ALA A 75 -10.56 14.23 -3.88
CA ALA A 75 -10.97 14.01 -2.51
C ALA A 75 -9.86 13.25 -1.76
N LEU A 76 -9.42 13.80 -0.63
CA LEU A 76 -8.50 13.17 0.30
C LEU A 76 -9.24 12.70 1.53
N ASN A 77 -8.87 11.50 1.97
CA ASN A 77 -9.37 10.91 3.21
C ASN A 77 -10.88 10.67 3.19
N ASP A 78 -11.42 10.26 2.03
CA ASP A 78 -12.85 10.03 1.81
C ASP A 78 -13.48 9.04 2.81
N GLY A 79 -12.68 8.08 3.30
CA GLY A 79 -13.07 7.15 4.35
C GLY A 79 -13.14 7.73 5.78
N ALA A 80 -12.80 9.01 6.00
CA ALA A 80 -12.70 9.60 7.32
C ALA A 80 -14.02 9.61 8.11
N SER A 81 -15.14 9.86 7.43
CA SER A 81 -16.47 9.89 8.05
C SER A 81 -16.88 8.50 8.55
N ILE A 82 -16.65 7.48 7.72
CA ILE A 82 -16.87 6.06 8.05
C ILE A 82 -15.98 5.69 9.24
N PHE A 83 -14.67 5.95 9.14
CA PHE A 83 -13.71 5.68 10.20
C PHE A 83 -14.10 6.33 11.54
N ALA A 84 -14.52 7.60 11.52
CA ALA A 84 -14.92 8.33 12.73
C ALA A 84 -16.20 7.78 13.38
N ALA A 85 -17.04 7.08 12.61
CA ALA A 85 -18.26 6.45 13.10
C ALA A 85 -18.03 5.00 13.56
N GLU A 86 -16.88 4.40 13.25
CA GLU A 86 -16.60 3.00 13.56
C GLU A 86 -16.23 2.75 15.03
N SER A 87 -16.68 1.60 15.53
CA SER A 87 -16.24 1.09 16.83
C SER A 87 -14.75 0.71 16.81
N GLU A 88 -14.10 0.79 17.96
CA GLU A 88 -12.71 0.35 18.12
C GLU A 88 -12.51 -1.10 17.68
N ASP A 89 -13.47 -1.99 17.95
CA ASP A 89 -13.41 -3.39 17.53
C ASP A 89 -13.44 -3.55 16.01
N ALA A 90 -14.18 -2.70 15.28
CA ALA A 90 -14.18 -2.68 13.82
C ALA A 90 -12.81 -2.26 13.26
N ILE A 91 -12.23 -1.20 13.81
CA ILE A 91 -10.88 -0.74 13.46
C ILE A 91 -9.86 -1.86 13.73
N ARG A 92 -9.92 -2.51 14.89
CA ARG A 92 -9.03 -3.63 15.24
C ARG A 92 -9.19 -4.81 14.27
N ARG A 93 -10.41 -5.11 13.80
CA ARG A 93 -10.63 -6.14 12.77
C ARG A 93 -9.98 -5.77 11.44
N ARG A 94 -10.18 -4.54 10.96
CA ARG A 94 -9.55 -4.03 9.72
C ARG A 94 -8.02 -4.15 9.78
N LEU A 95 -7.42 -3.72 10.89
CA LEU A 95 -5.97 -3.80 11.10
C LEU A 95 -5.47 -5.26 11.07
N ARG A 96 -6.11 -6.16 11.83
CA ARG A 96 -5.71 -7.57 11.88
C ARG A 96 -5.84 -8.27 10.53
N ARG A 97 -6.90 -7.98 9.77
CA ARG A 97 -7.11 -8.48 8.41
C ARG A 97 -5.95 -8.09 7.49
N ALA A 98 -5.47 -6.84 7.60
CA ALA A 98 -4.29 -6.35 6.88
C ALA A 98 -2.94 -6.83 7.46
N GLY A 99 -2.94 -7.80 8.38
CA GLY A 99 -1.71 -8.32 9.00
C GLY A 99 -0.99 -7.31 9.90
N VAL A 100 -1.69 -6.29 10.40
CA VAL A 100 -1.16 -5.33 11.37
C VAL A 100 -1.28 -5.92 12.77
N ALA A 101 -0.16 -6.00 13.49
CA ALA A 101 -0.16 -6.34 14.90
C ALA A 101 -0.75 -5.18 15.71
N VAL A 102 -1.74 -5.46 16.55
CA VAL A 102 -2.48 -4.45 17.32
C VAL A 102 -2.18 -4.59 18.80
N TRP A 103 -1.92 -3.47 19.47
CA TRP A 103 -1.72 -3.43 20.90
C TRP A 103 -3.02 -3.73 21.65
N SER A 104 -3.01 -4.75 22.48
CA SER A 104 -4.05 -5.04 23.46
C SER A 104 -3.48 -4.76 24.85
N GLY A 105 -3.38 -3.49 25.24
CA GLY A 105 -3.02 -3.17 26.63
C GLY A 105 -3.96 -3.91 27.58
N ASN A 106 -3.41 -4.42 28.70
CA ASN A 106 -4.21 -5.02 29.77
C ASN A 106 -5.38 -4.07 30.08
N ARG A 107 -6.61 -4.51 29.82
CA ARG A 107 -7.76 -3.98 30.54
C ARG A 107 -7.48 -4.29 32.01
N SER A 108 -7.04 -3.30 32.76
CA SER A 108 -6.87 -3.43 34.20
C SER A 108 -8.18 -3.92 34.80
N GLU A 109 -8.02 -4.74 35.83
CA GLU A 109 -9.04 -5.43 36.60
C GLU A 109 -9.98 -4.44 37.30
N SER A 110 -10.93 -3.85 36.58
CA SER A 110 -12.02 -3.06 37.19
C SER A 110 -13.43 -3.57 36.85
N SER A 111 -13.55 -4.66 36.08
CA SER A 111 -14.85 -5.25 35.72
C SER A 111 -15.07 -6.71 36.19
N ARG A 112 -14.23 -7.24 37.09
CA ARG A 112 -14.44 -8.57 37.70
C ARG A 112 -14.75 -8.56 39.20
N ALA A 113 -14.93 -7.40 39.81
CA ALA A 113 -15.45 -7.29 41.18
C ALA A 113 -16.99 -7.24 41.19
N SER A 114 -17.66 -8.23 40.58
CA SER A 114 -19.10 -8.46 40.78
C SER A 114 -19.58 -9.81 40.20
N ALA A 115 -18.79 -10.88 40.34
CA ALA A 115 -19.30 -12.24 40.12
C ALA A 115 -18.36 -13.30 40.74
N SER A 116 -18.31 -13.38 42.06
CA SER A 116 -17.86 -14.62 42.72
C SER A 116 -18.53 -14.78 44.08
N ALA A 117 -19.69 -15.43 44.07
CA ALA A 117 -20.15 -16.24 45.19
C ALA A 117 -20.76 -17.53 44.63
N SER A 118 -20.52 -18.62 45.36
CA SER A 118 -20.98 -20.01 45.17
C SER A 118 -20.36 -20.82 44.02
N ALA A 119 -19.34 -21.62 44.36
CA ALA A 119 -19.43 -23.08 44.25
C ALA A 119 -18.20 -23.75 44.89
N SER A 120 -18.46 -24.46 45.98
CA SER A 120 -17.59 -25.41 46.67
C SER A 120 -17.67 -26.79 46.01
N GLY A 121 -16.57 -27.56 46.04
CA GLY A 121 -16.65 -29.03 46.22
C GLY A 121 -15.84 -29.93 45.28
N SER A 122 -14.92 -30.68 45.91
CA SER A 122 -14.38 -32.03 45.59
C SER A 122 -13.60 -32.24 44.27
N GLU A 123 -12.30 -32.54 44.27
CA GLU A 123 -11.52 -33.71 44.76
C GLU A 123 -11.42 -34.91 43.78
N SER A 124 -10.15 -35.25 43.48
CA SER A 124 -9.61 -36.55 43.02
C SER A 124 -9.93 -36.96 41.56
N GLU A 125 -9.06 -37.57 40.74
CA GLU A 125 -8.00 -38.57 40.95
C GLU A 125 -6.88 -38.51 39.89
N ARG A 126 -5.78 -39.20 40.20
CA ARG A 126 -4.54 -39.42 39.45
C ARG A 126 -4.73 -40.25 38.18
N ALA A 127 -3.91 -39.97 37.15
CA ALA A 127 -3.31 -41.03 36.32
C ALA A 127 -1.99 -40.59 35.68
N ARG A 128 -1.04 -41.52 35.68
CA ARG A 128 0.37 -41.40 35.30
C ARG A 128 0.58 -41.48 33.78
N GLY A 129 1.61 -40.77 33.30
CA GLY A 129 2.63 -41.34 32.41
C GLY A 129 2.41 -41.21 30.90
N SER A 130 3.19 -40.32 30.27
CA SER A 130 4.22 -40.71 29.29
C SER A 130 4.86 -39.47 28.68
N ARG A 131 6.20 -39.47 28.65
CA ARG A 131 7.01 -38.49 27.92
C ARG A 131 6.78 -38.70 26.42
N SER A 132 6.17 -37.71 25.78
CA SER A 132 6.26 -37.49 24.34
C SER A 132 6.95 -36.16 24.12
N THR A 133 8.20 -36.21 23.66
CA THR A 133 8.95 -35.07 23.14
C THR A 133 8.31 -34.64 21.83
N SER A 134 7.49 -33.59 21.87
CA SER A 134 6.97 -32.92 20.67
C SER A 134 7.94 -31.80 20.27
N PRO A 135 8.31 -31.68 18.98
CA PRO A 135 9.15 -30.59 18.49
C PRO A 135 8.37 -29.27 18.52
N GLY A 136 9.07 -28.19 18.85
CA GLY A 136 8.53 -26.88 19.23
C GLY A 136 7.36 -26.38 18.39
N THR A 137 6.23 -26.23 19.04
CA THR A 137 5.07 -25.46 18.56
C THR A 137 5.54 -24.03 18.29
N SER A 138 5.47 -23.59 17.03
CA SER A 138 5.74 -22.20 16.68
C SER A 138 4.74 -21.31 17.41
N ALA A 139 5.26 -20.43 18.27
CA ALA A 139 4.49 -19.36 18.91
C ALA A 139 3.68 -18.61 17.83
N ASN A 140 2.41 -18.36 18.12
CA ASN A 140 1.53 -17.65 17.21
C ASN A 140 2.08 -16.21 17.07
N PRO A 141 2.35 -15.67 15.87
CA PRO A 141 2.91 -14.31 15.72
C PRO A 141 1.99 -13.19 16.22
N PHE A 142 0.82 -13.54 16.76
CA PHE A 142 -0.17 -12.65 17.36
C PHE A 142 -0.31 -12.83 18.89
N GLU A 143 0.66 -13.45 19.56
CA GLU A 143 0.69 -13.54 21.02
C GLU A 143 0.59 -12.16 21.70
N GLN A 144 -0.13 -12.13 22.82
CA GLN A 144 -0.43 -10.89 23.55
C GLN A 144 0.85 -10.19 24.01
N PRO A 145 0.95 -8.86 23.87
CA PRO A 145 2.17 -8.15 24.21
C PRO A 145 2.41 -8.12 25.74
N GLY A 146 3.69 -8.18 26.12
CA GLY A 146 4.18 -7.74 27.43
C GLY A 146 4.07 -6.21 27.58
N VAL A 147 4.72 -5.62 28.59
CA VAL A 147 4.66 -4.17 28.88
C VAL A 147 5.16 -3.33 27.68
N ALA A 148 4.62 -2.12 27.47
CA ALA A 148 5.10 -1.23 26.39
C ALA A 148 6.41 -0.57 26.81
N HIS A 149 7.49 -0.75 26.03
CA HIS A 149 8.80 -0.22 26.39
C HIS A 149 9.19 1.03 25.63
N ARG A 150 8.58 1.31 24.47
CA ARG A 150 8.77 2.55 23.69
C ARG A 150 7.49 2.92 22.96
N GLY A 151 7.19 4.22 22.86
CA GLY A 151 6.07 4.75 22.09
C GLY A 151 6.55 5.63 20.93
N PHE A 152 5.83 5.59 19.82
CA PHE A 152 6.09 6.40 18.63
C PHE A 152 4.79 6.98 18.09
N ARG A 153 4.87 8.15 17.46
CA ARG A 153 3.79 8.73 16.65
C ARG A 153 4.31 8.93 15.23
N VAL A 154 3.56 8.43 14.27
CA VAL A 154 3.85 8.61 12.84
C VAL A 154 2.69 9.36 12.22
N SER A 155 2.91 10.57 11.74
CA SER A 155 1.92 11.36 11.01
C SER A 155 2.18 11.23 9.52
N LEU A 156 1.15 10.88 8.76
CA LEU A 156 1.24 10.67 7.32
C LEU A 156 0.20 11.50 6.57
N PHE A 157 0.61 12.00 5.41
CA PHE A 157 -0.25 12.68 4.44
C PHE A 157 -0.09 11.97 3.09
N GLN A 158 -1.19 11.55 2.45
CA GLN A 158 -1.15 10.67 1.27
C GLN A 158 -0.34 9.39 1.51
N LEU A 159 -0.43 8.83 2.72
CA LEU A 159 0.35 7.68 3.19
C LEU A 159 1.87 7.89 3.22
N LEU A 160 2.35 9.11 2.99
CA LEU A 160 3.75 9.49 3.10
C LEU A 160 4.03 10.14 4.47
N PRO A 161 5.14 9.78 5.14
CA PRO A 161 5.45 10.35 6.44
C PRO A 161 5.75 11.84 6.32
N ILE A 162 5.03 12.65 7.10
CA ILE A 162 5.31 14.08 7.27
C ILE A 162 6.00 14.36 8.61
N MET A 163 5.87 13.45 9.59
CA MET A 163 6.54 13.53 10.87
C MET A 163 6.62 12.16 11.54
N VAL A 164 7.77 11.83 12.13
CA VAL A 164 8.00 10.61 12.92
C VAL A 164 8.61 11.00 14.25
N GLU A 165 7.93 10.68 15.35
CA GLU A 165 8.32 11.09 16.69
C GLU A 165 8.46 9.90 17.62
N ARG A 166 9.49 9.94 18.47
CA ARG A 166 9.60 9.13 19.68
C ARG A 166 8.88 9.84 20.80
N LEU A 167 7.99 9.12 21.47
CA LEU A 167 7.24 9.61 22.62
C LEU A 167 7.95 9.24 23.93
N PRO A 168 7.89 10.10 24.96
CA PRO A 168 8.38 9.76 26.29
C PRO A 168 7.54 8.64 26.91
N LEU A 169 8.20 7.69 27.56
CA LEU A 169 7.55 6.61 28.31
C LEU A 169 6.80 7.18 29.52
N HIS A 170 5.48 7.10 29.52
CA HIS A 170 4.70 7.34 30.75
C HIS A 170 4.64 6.02 31.52
N GLY A 171 5.58 5.84 32.45
CA GLY A 171 5.52 4.72 33.40
C GLY A 171 4.35 4.89 34.35
N SER A 172 3.56 3.83 34.53
CA SER A 172 2.55 3.73 35.58
C SER A 172 3.23 3.64 36.96
N SER A 173 3.72 4.75 37.50
CA SER A 173 3.81 5.00 38.94
C SER A 173 4.39 6.40 39.20
N VAL A 174 3.60 7.22 39.90
CA VAL A 174 3.98 8.43 40.66
C VAL A 174 4.58 9.61 39.88
N MET A 175 3.93 10.75 40.08
CA MET A 175 4.31 12.11 39.65
C MET A 175 5.81 12.34 39.50
N MET A 176 6.26 12.53 38.26
CA MET A 176 7.42 13.37 37.95
C MET A 176 7.02 14.29 36.79
N ARG A 177 6.82 15.58 37.13
CA ARG A 177 6.77 16.68 36.15
C ARG A 177 8.17 16.83 35.54
N GLY A 178 8.47 16.03 34.51
CA GLY A 178 9.58 16.24 33.60
C GLY A 178 9.01 16.47 32.20
N SER A 179 9.33 17.62 31.60
CA SER A 179 8.96 17.98 30.23
C SER A 179 9.63 17.05 29.21
N GLY A 180 9.14 15.82 29.07
CA GLY A 180 9.62 14.90 28.04
C GLY A 180 9.22 15.42 26.67
N ARG A 181 10.11 16.19 26.02
CA ARG A 181 9.92 16.60 24.62
C ARG A 181 9.91 15.34 23.76
N SER A 182 8.96 15.26 22.83
CA SER A 182 9.04 14.27 21.75
C SER A 182 10.31 14.55 20.93
N GLU A 183 10.97 13.47 20.50
CA GLU A 183 12.18 13.54 19.66
C GLU A 183 11.80 13.15 18.24
N GLN A 184 12.09 14.00 17.26
CA GLN A 184 11.85 13.69 15.84
C GLN A 184 12.92 12.71 15.34
N LEU A 185 12.48 11.59 14.75
CA LEU A 185 13.37 10.64 14.08
C LEU A 185 13.68 11.11 12.66
N GLN A 186 14.94 10.97 12.27
CA GLN A 186 15.41 11.18 10.90
C GLN A 186 15.29 9.91 10.07
N GLU A 187 15.33 10.02 8.74
CA GLU A 187 15.17 8.89 7.82
C GLU A 187 16.29 7.84 7.93
N GLU A 188 17.46 8.25 8.41
CA GLU A 188 18.62 7.39 8.62
C GLU A 188 18.45 6.47 9.84
N ASP A 189 17.48 6.75 10.72
CA ASP A 189 17.17 5.88 11.85
C ASP A 189 16.65 4.53 11.34
N SER A 190 17.26 3.44 11.80
CA SER A 190 16.92 2.08 11.38
C SER A 190 15.46 1.70 11.65
N ARG A 191 14.79 2.40 12.58
CA ARG A 191 13.37 2.20 12.93
C ARG A 191 12.44 3.02 12.07
N TYR A 192 12.92 4.05 11.37
CA TYR A 192 12.09 4.96 10.58
C TYR A 192 11.27 4.19 9.54
N ARG A 193 11.94 3.40 8.69
CA ARG A 193 11.27 2.65 7.60
C ARG A 193 10.27 1.59 8.12
N PRO A 194 10.58 0.77 9.14
CA PRO A 194 9.59 -0.11 9.75
C PRO A 194 8.36 0.62 10.30
N LEU A 195 8.57 1.75 10.99
CA LEU A 195 7.49 2.55 11.57
C LEU A 195 6.59 3.15 10.50
N THR A 196 7.17 3.79 9.49
CA THR A 196 6.40 4.45 8.42
C THR A 196 5.64 3.45 7.55
N ARG A 197 6.25 2.29 7.24
CA ARG A 197 5.55 1.21 6.53
C ARG A 197 4.37 0.66 7.32
N LEU A 198 4.55 0.43 8.62
CA LEU A 198 3.46 -0.06 9.48
C LEU A 198 2.33 0.96 9.58
N ALA A 199 2.68 2.25 9.71
CA ALA A 199 1.71 3.32 9.82
C ALA A 199 0.93 3.55 8.51
N ALA A 200 1.59 3.54 7.36
CA ALA A 200 0.95 3.63 6.05
C ALA A 200 -0.04 2.48 5.84
N ARG A 201 0.37 1.24 6.18
CA ARG A 201 -0.50 0.06 6.14
C ARG A 201 -1.71 0.20 7.05
N ALA A 202 -1.52 0.72 8.26
CA ALA A 202 -2.59 0.91 9.24
C ALA A 202 -3.62 1.94 8.75
N LEU A 203 -3.17 3.09 8.22
CA LEU A 203 -4.06 4.10 7.65
C LEU A 203 -4.83 3.56 6.46
N TYR A 204 -4.14 2.90 5.52
CA TYR A 204 -4.77 2.32 4.34
C TYR A 204 -5.86 1.29 4.70
N ALA A 205 -5.57 0.40 5.65
CA ALA A 205 -6.54 -0.58 6.14
C ALA A 205 -7.77 0.07 6.81
N CYS A 206 -7.61 1.26 7.37
CA CYS A 206 -8.69 2.07 7.94
C CYS A 206 -9.44 2.91 6.89
N GLY A 207 -9.11 2.78 5.60
CA GLY A 207 -9.69 3.60 4.53
C GLY A 207 -9.18 5.04 4.50
N LEU A 208 -8.10 5.35 5.22
CA LEU A 208 -7.57 6.70 5.37
C LEU A 208 -6.36 6.95 4.45
N ASP A 209 -6.22 8.19 4.00
CA ASP A 209 -5.04 8.69 3.27
C ASP A 209 -4.12 9.52 4.16
N CYS A 210 -4.70 10.13 5.19
CA CYS A 210 -4.03 11.06 6.08
C CYS A 210 -4.40 10.76 7.53
N GLY A 211 -3.44 10.87 8.44
CA GLY A 211 -3.68 10.68 9.87
C GLY A 211 -2.40 10.38 10.64
N SER A 212 -2.57 10.19 11.95
CA SER A 212 -1.49 9.79 12.85
C SER A 212 -1.72 8.36 13.36
N VAL A 213 -0.64 7.60 13.42
CA VAL A 213 -0.63 6.24 13.98
C VAL A 213 0.27 6.22 15.19
N PHE A 214 -0.28 5.79 16.32
CA PHE A 214 0.48 5.57 17.54
C PHE A 214 0.96 4.12 17.55
N ILE A 215 2.26 3.92 17.75
CA ILE A 215 2.92 2.62 17.66
C ILE A 215 3.69 2.37 18.96
N HIS A 216 3.50 1.19 19.56
CA HIS A 216 4.33 0.69 20.63
C HIS A 216 5.37 -0.29 20.10
N ALA A 217 6.56 -0.27 20.70
CA ALA A 217 7.54 -1.32 20.55
C ALA A 217 7.71 -2.08 21.87
N ASP A 218 7.74 -3.40 21.80
CA ASP A 218 8.09 -4.24 22.95
C ASP A 218 9.62 -4.31 23.17
N GLU A 219 10.05 -5.12 24.14
CA GLU A 219 11.48 -5.33 24.46
C GLU A 219 12.28 -5.86 23.26
N GLN A 220 11.65 -6.70 22.44
CA GLN A 220 12.24 -7.34 21.27
C GLN A 220 12.22 -6.41 20.04
N GLY A 221 11.64 -5.21 20.16
CA GLY A 221 11.50 -4.26 19.06
C GLY A 221 10.35 -4.58 18.10
N ARG A 222 9.47 -5.53 18.44
CA ARG A 222 8.25 -5.80 17.66
C ARG A 222 7.31 -4.62 17.78
N LEU A 223 6.75 -4.20 16.65
CA LEU A 223 5.92 -3.01 16.55
C LEU A 223 4.43 -3.38 16.57
N PHE A 224 3.64 -2.63 17.33
CA PHE A 224 2.20 -2.83 17.51
C PHE A 224 1.49 -1.49 17.34
N VAL A 225 0.45 -1.46 16.51
CA VAL A 225 -0.41 -0.27 16.38
C VAL A 225 -1.30 -0.16 17.62
N ALA A 226 -1.19 0.95 18.32
CA ALA A 226 -1.97 1.27 19.51
C ALA A 226 -3.28 1.97 19.16
N SER A 227 -3.21 2.97 18.29
CA SER A 227 -4.37 3.70 17.81
C SER A 227 -4.07 4.38 16.48
N VAL A 228 -5.16 4.71 15.77
CA VAL A 228 -5.16 5.51 14.54
C VAL A 228 -6.05 6.72 14.81
N SER A 229 -5.62 7.92 14.41
CA SER A 229 -6.38 9.14 14.59
C SER A 229 -6.37 9.99 13.33
N LEU A 230 -7.49 10.66 13.06
CA LEU A 230 -7.58 11.68 12.01
C LEU A 230 -6.66 12.87 12.32
N PRO A 231 -6.18 13.58 11.28
CA PRO A 231 -5.45 14.82 11.48
C PRO A 231 -6.35 15.87 12.17
N PRO A 232 -5.83 16.71 13.08
CA PRO A 232 -6.61 17.78 13.68
C PRO A 232 -7.03 18.80 12.61
N SER A 233 -8.33 19.09 12.50
CA SER A 233 -8.85 20.01 11.47
C SER A 233 -8.23 21.40 11.53
N GLN A 234 -7.97 21.94 12.73
CA GLN A 234 -7.30 23.23 12.87
C GLN A 234 -5.89 23.24 12.28
N GLN A 235 -5.16 22.12 12.36
CA GLN A 235 -3.82 22.04 11.79
C GLN A 235 -3.86 21.90 10.27
N LEU A 236 -4.86 21.21 9.70
CA LEU A 236 -5.02 21.19 8.23
C LEU A 236 -5.19 22.60 7.65
N LEU A 237 -5.83 23.50 8.41
CA LEU A 237 -6.09 24.90 8.04
C LEU A 237 -4.91 25.83 8.33
N ASP A 238 -4.08 25.48 9.29
CA ASP A 238 -2.88 26.25 9.64
C ASP A 238 -1.74 25.93 8.66
N ALA A 239 -1.50 26.88 7.74
CA ALA A 239 -0.45 26.80 6.72
C ALA A 239 0.97 26.65 7.31
N GLU A 240 1.19 27.05 8.56
CA GLU A 240 2.48 26.89 9.23
C GLU A 240 2.64 25.54 9.93
N SER A 241 1.54 24.82 10.15
CA SER A 241 1.60 23.48 10.70
C SER A 241 2.18 22.48 9.70
N ILE A 242 2.63 21.32 10.20
CA ILE A 242 3.10 20.23 9.34
C ILE A 242 2.03 19.74 8.35
N TRP A 243 0.75 19.86 8.72
CA TRP A 243 -0.37 19.41 7.89
C TRP A 243 -0.66 20.45 6.81
N GLY A 244 -0.80 21.72 7.16
CA GLY A 244 -0.99 22.80 6.18
C GLY A 244 0.15 22.92 5.18
N LYS A 245 1.40 22.67 5.60
CA LYS A 245 2.57 22.56 4.70
C LYS A 245 2.42 21.42 3.71
N ALA A 246 2.06 20.21 4.16
CA ALA A 246 1.85 19.05 3.29
C ALA A 246 0.70 19.27 2.29
N VAL A 247 -0.37 19.92 2.75
CA VAL A 247 -1.52 20.32 1.93
C VAL A 247 -1.10 21.29 0.82
N THR A 248 -0.35 22.32 1.17
CA THR A 248 0.15 23.33 0.24
C THR A 248 1.08 22.69 -0.80
N GLN A 249 1.97 21.80 -0.36
CA GLN A 249 2.89 21.08 -1.25
C GLN A 249 2.14 20.21 -2.27
N LEU A 250 1.11 19.47 -1.86
CA LEU A 250 0.31 18.67 -2.80
C LEU A 250 -0.43 19.57 -3.80
N ALA A 251 -1.00 20.68 -3.34
CA ALA A 251 -1.69 21.63 -4.21
C ALA A 251 -0.74 22.22 -5.27
N GLN A 252 0.49 22.53 -4.87
CA GLN A 252 1.54 22.98 -5.79
C GLN A 252 1.89 21.88 -6.80
N GLN A 253 2.14 20.64 -6.37
CA GLN A 253 2.47 19.52 -7.25
C GLN A 253 1.38 19.28 -8.31
N LEU A 254 0.10 19.31 -7.91
CA LEU A 254 -1.02 19.16 -8.84
C LEU A 254 -1.14 20.36 -9.79
N GLY A 255 -0.83 21.57 -9.31
CA GLY A 255 -0.75 22.77 -10.14
C GLY A 255 0.36 22.70 -11.19
N ASP A 256 1.56 22.23 -10.81
CA ASP A 256 2.72 22.11 -11.71
C ASP A 256 2.48 21.08 -12.82
N ILE A 257 1.88 19.92 -12.48
CA ILE A 257 1.47 18.91 -13.46
C ILE A 257 0.52 19.50 -14.52
N ARG A 258 -0.35 20.44 -14.11
CA ARG A 258 -1.29 21.11 -15.01
C ARG A 258 -0.60 22.16 -15.89
N ILE A 259 0.33 22.95 -15.37
CA ILE A 259 1.01 24.03 -16.13
C ILE A 259 2.03 23.43 -17.11
N GLY A 260 2.65 22.30 -16.75
CA GLY A 260 3.54 21.54 -17.64
C GLY A 260 2.87 20.96 -18.90
N SER A 261 1.56 21.13 -19.09
CA SER A 261 0.76 20.59 -20.20
C SER A 261 1.07 21.13 -21.61
N GLY A 262 2.23 21.78 -21.80
CA GLY A 262 2.84 21.90 -23.13
C GLY A 262 3.57 20.61 -23.55
N GLN A 263 4.01 19.80 -22.58
CA GLN A 263 4.46 18.42 -22.77
C GLN A 263 3.72 17.56 -21.75
N GLN A 264 2.72 16.78 -22.19
CA GLN A 264 2.11 15.76 -21.33
C GLN A 264 3.24 14.94 -20.70
N GLN A 265 3.36 15.00 -19.37
CA GLN A 265 4.36 14.23 -18.65
C GLN A 265 4.05 12.74 -18.89
N GLN A 266 4.86 12.11 -19.72
CA GLN A 266 4.63 10.76 -20.19
C GLN A 266 4.78 9.78 -19.02
N VAL A 267 3.71 9.05 -18.69
CA VAL A 267 3.77 8.00 -17.67
C VAL A 267 4.67 6.89 -18.18
N LEU A 268 5.72 6.56 -17.43
CA LEU A 268 6.59 5.42 -17.71
C LEU A 268 6.26 4.26 -16.78
N LEU A 269 6.24 3.07 -17.36
CA LEU A 269 6.10 1.80 -16.68
C LEU A 269 7.47 1.16 -16.51
N GLY A 270 7.80 0.75 -15.30
CA GLY A 270 8.84 -0.23 -15.01
C GLY A 270 8.26 -1.45 -14.31
N ALA A 271 9.08 -2.48 -14.08
CA ALA A 271 8.65 -3.68 -13.37
C ALA A 271 9.84 -4.42 -12.77
N ASP A 272 9.55 -5.27 -11.80
CA ASP A 272 10.47 -6.14 -11.07
C ASP A 272 9.79 -7.49 -10.76
N PRO A 273 9.36 -8.27 -11.78
CA PRO A 273 8.75 -9.57 -11.53
C PRO A 273 9.77 -10.60 -11.05
N GLU A 274 9.30 -11.42 -10.11
CA GLU A 274 10.09 -12.46 -9.44
C GLU A 274 9.73 -13.87 -9.95
N PHE A 275 10.70 -14.79 -9.95
CA PHE A 275 10.48 -16.22 -10.19
C PHE A 275 11.46 -17.10 -9.40
N LEU A 276 11.13 -18.37 -9.23
CA LEU A 276 11.98 -19.38 -8.61
C LEU A 276 12.53 -20.37 -9.63
N LEU A 277 13.68 -20.95 -9.30
CA LEU A 277 14.20 -22.15 -9.93
C LEU A 277 13.90 -23.34 -9.02
N LEU A 278 13.19 -24.35 -9.55
CA LEU A 278 12.83 -25.55 -8.81
C LEU A 278 13.47 -26.78 -9.46
N SER A 279 14.08 -27.65 -8.65
CA SER A 279 14.52 -28.96 -9.11
C SER A 279 13.33 -29.87 -9.45
N GLU A 280 13.59 -31.01 -10.09
CA GLU A 280 12.59 -32.07 -10.31
C GLU A 280 11.92 -32.54 -9.01
N SER A 281 12.67 -32.57 -7.90
CA SER A 281 12.16 -32.88 -6.56
C SER A 281 11.38 -31.73 -5.90
N GLY A 282 11.19 -30.60 -6.59
CA GLY A 282 10.49 -29.42 -6.09
C GLY A 282 11.28 -28.57 -5.10
N LYS A 283 12.60 -28.81 -4.94
CA LYS A 283 13.45 -28.01 -4.05
C LYS A 283 13.82 -26.69 -4.73
N VAL A 284 13.81 -25.61 -3.95
CA VAL A 284 14.26 -24.29 -4.42
C VAL A 284 15.77 -24.29 -4.63
N VAL A 285 16.19 -23.93 -5.84
CA VAL A 285 17.58 -23.75 -6.24
C VAL A 285 17.87 -22.24 -6.28
N SER A 286 18.99 -21.85 -5.69
CA SER A 286 19.34 -20.43 -5.57
C SER A 286 19.60 -19.81 -6.94
N ALA A 287 18.82 -18.78 -7.31
CA ALA A 287 19.01 -18.01 -8.54
C ALA A 287 20.40 -17.34 -8.63
N PHE A 288 20.95 -16.95 -7.48
CA PHE A 288 22.28 -16.36 -7.37
C PHE A 288 23.39 -17.17 -8.05
N ARG A 289 23.27 -18.51 -8.08
CA ARG A 289 24.24 -19.38 -8.74
C ARG A 289 24.42 -19.09 -10.24
N TYR A 290 23.44 -18.46 -10.87
CA TYR A 290 23.39 -18.29 -12.32
C TYR A 290 23.22 -16.83 -12.76
N LEU A 291 22.60 -15.99 -11.91
CA LEU A 291 22.22 -14.62 -12.27
C LEU A 291 23.06 -13.54 -11.57
N GLU A 292 24.10 -13.91 -10.82
CA GLU A 292 25.03 -12.93 -10.24
C GLU A 292 25.65 -12.03 -11.32
N GLY A 293 25.74 -10.72 -11.05
CA GLY A 293 26.28 -9.74 -11.99
C GLY A 293 25.48 -9.55 -13.29
N GLY A 294 24.22 -9.99 -13.35
CA GLY A 294 23.35 -9.80 -14.51
C GLY A 294 22.87 -8.37 -14.70
N HIS A 295 23.07 -7.82 -15.90
CA HIS A 295 22.45 -6.58 -16.33
C HIS A 295 20.95 -6.80 -16.55
N GLY A 296 20.13 -6.42 -15.56
CA GLY A 296 18.67 -6.50 -15.65
C GLY A 296 18.04 -7.84 -15.25
N ALA A 297 18.81 -8.87 -14.91
CA ALA A 297 18.31 -10.06 -14.22
C ALA A 297 19.17 -10.26 -12.96
N GLY A 298 18.59 -10.01 -11.79
CA GLY A 298 19.25 -10.02 -10.50
C GLY A 298 18.66 -11.06 -9.55
N CYS A 299 19.00 -10.95 -8.27
CA CYS A 299 18.47 -11.81 -7.22
C CYS A 299 17.89 -10.96 -6.09
N ASP A 300 16.72 -11.36 -5.59
CA ASP A 300 16.18 -10.83 -4.34
C ASP A 300 16.49 -11.77 -3.17
N SER A 301 16.60 -11.18 -1.99
CA SER A 301 17.02 -11.83 -0.76
C SER A 301 15.79 -12.30 0.04
N VAL A 302 15.77 -13.58 0.43
CA VAL A 302 14.71 -14.16 1.26
C VAL A 302 15.30 -14.66 2.57
N LEU A 303 14.60 -14.39 3.69
CA LEU A 303 15.00 -14.90 5.00
C LEU A 303 14.46 -16.33 5.20
N ILE A 304 15.35 -17.33 5.28
CA ILE A 304 14.98 -18.73 5.53
C ILE A 304 15.68 -19.18 6.81
N GLY A 305 14.90 -19.46 7.86
CA GLY A 305 15.44 -19.91 9.14
C GLY A 305 16.43 -18.92 9.78
N GLY A 306 16.22 -17.61 9.58
CA GLY A 306 17.10 -16.56 10.10
C GLY A 306 18.34 -16.25 9.25
N GLN A 307 18.52 -16.90 8.09
CA GLN A 307 19.61 -16.62 7.15
C GLN A 307 19.08 -15.96 5.87
N ILE A 308 19.77 -14.93 5.38
CA ILE A 308 19.47 -14.28 4.10
C ILE A 308 19.97 -15.19 2.96
N LYS A 309 19.07 -15.60 2.06
CA LYS A 309 19.38 -16.41 0.88
C LYS A 309 18.86 -15.74 -0.38
N TYR A 310 19.71 -15.61 -1.39
CA TYR A 310 19.38 -15.05 -2.71
C TYR A 310 18.72 -16.10 -3.62
N SER A 311 17.57 -16.59 -3.19
CA SER A 311 16.88 -17.73 -3.82
C SER A 311 15.93 -17.32 -4.94
N VAL A 312 15.51 -16.06 -4.97
CA VAL A 312 14.53 -15.52 -5.92
C VAL A 312 15.26 -14.81 -7.06
N ALA A 313 14.89 -15.14 -8.30
CA ALA A 313 15.32 -14.40 -9.48
C ALA A 313 14.38 -13.23 -9.70
N GLU A 314 14.92 -12.05 -10.02
CA GLU A 314 14.14 -10.82 -10.28
C GLU A 314 14.57 -10.23 -11.63
N LEU A 315 13.61 -9.90 -12.49
CA LEU A 315 13.88 -9.25 -13.77
C LEU A 315 13.63 -7.75 -13.66
N ARG A 316 14.50 -6.91 -14.22
CA ARG A 316 14.39 -5.45 -14.23
C ARG A 316 14.44 -4.92 -15.66
N PRO A 317 13.35 -5.06 -16.44
CA PRO A 317 13.26 -4.54 -17.80
C PRO A 317 13.49 -3.03 -17.86
N ALA A 318 14.01 -2.56 -19.00
CA ALA A 318 14.08 -1.12 -19.28
C ALA A 318 12.66 -0.51 -19.26
N PRO A 319 12.47 0.64 -18.59
CA PRO A 319 11.17 1.29 -18.49
C PRO A 319 10.70 1.82 -19.86
N THR A 320 9.40 1.89 -20.05
CA THR A 320 8.75 2.32 -21.30
C THR A 320 7.32 2.76 -21.00
N ASP A 321 6.73 3.58 -21.86
CA ASP A 321 5.32 3.99 -21.78
C ASP A 321 4.35 2.97 -22.41
N SER A 322 4.88 1.88 -23.01
CA SER A 322 4.10 0.89 -23.75
C SER A 322 4.02 -0.47 -23.05
N PRO A 323 2.81 -0.97 -22.73
CA PRO A 323 2.62 -2.33 -22.19
C PRO A 323 3.24 -3.43 -23.05
N ALA A 324 3.15 -3.30 -24.38
CA ALA A 324 3.71 -4.28 -25.30
C ALA A 324 5.23 -4.25 -25.33
N GLU A 325 5.84 -3.07 -25.25
CA GLU A 325 7.30 -2.94 -25.19
C GLU A 325 7.85 -3.48 -23.87
N LEU A 326 7.21 -3.18 -22.75
CA LEU A 326 7.63 -3.68 -21.44
C LEU A 326 7.63 -5.22 -21.42
N ALA A 327 6.58 -5.84 -21.98
CA ALA A 327 6.50 -7.29 -22.15
C ALA A 327 7.62 -7.84 -23.06
N ARG A 328 7.97 -7.14 -24.15
CA ARG A 328 9.11 -7.54 -25.01
C ARG A 328 10.44 -7.45 -24.25
N ASN A 329 10.63 -6.42 -23.43
CA ASN A 329 11.85 -6.25 -22.63
C ASN A 329 11.99 -7.37 -21.60
N ILE A 330 10.89 -7.80 -20.97
CA ILE A 330 10.88 -8.97 -20.10
C ILE A 330 11.23 -10.25 -20.86
N GLN A 331 10.64 -10.46 -22.05
CA GLN A 331 10.96 -11.62 -22.86
C GLN A 331 12.45 -11.70 -23.21
N LYS A 332 13.07 -10.56 -23.58
CA LYS A 332 14.53 -10.47 -23.81
C LYS A 332 15.32 -10.86 -22.57
N LEU A 333 14.93 -10.39 -21.38
CA LEU A 333 15.59 -10.75 -20.13
C LEU A 333 15.44 -12.24 -19.79
N LEU A 334 14.28 -12.83 -20.04
CA LEU A 334 14.08 -14.28 -19.90
C LEU A 334 14.98 -15.06 -20.85
N GLN A 335 15.15 -14.62 -22.09
CA GLN A 335 16.09 -15.23 -23.05
C GLN A 335 17.54 -15.11 -22.57
N LEU A 336 17.93 -13.96 -22.00
CA LEU A 336 19.26 -13.77 -21.44
C LEU A 336 19.50 -14.66 -20.22
N ALA A 337 18.51 -14.78 -19.33
CA ALA A 337 18.56 -15.68 -18.19
C ALA A 337 18.65 -17.15 -18.64
N ALA A 338 17.96 -17.53 -19.73
CA ALA A 338 17.99 -18.89 -20.27
C ALA A 338 19.37 -19.27 -20.85
N LYS A 339 20.17 -18.29 -21.29
CA LYS A 339 21.57 -18.51 -21.70
C LYS A 339 22.51 -18.74 -20.52
N ARG A 340 22.13 -18.33 -19.30
CA ARG A 340 22.96 -18.40 -18.09
C ARG A 340 22.60 -19.57 -17.19
N ILE A 341 21.32 -19.92 -17.13
CA ILE A 341 20.82 -21.02 -16.32
C ILE A 341 20.93 -22.30 -17.16
N PRO A 342 21.68 -23.32 -16.70
CA PRO A 342 21.89 -24.53 -17.48
C PRO A 342 20.59 -25.32 -17.64
N ASP A 343 20.45 -26.01 -18.77
CA ASP A 343 19.32 -26.90 -19.04
C ASP A 343 19.46 -28.27 -18.31
N GLN A 344 20.66 -28.60 -17.81
CA GLN A 344 20.96 -29.81 -17.05
C GLN A 344 21.69 -29.51 -15.72
N PRO A 345 21.23 -30.07 -14.58
CA PRO A 345 19.97 -30.80 -14.41
C PRO A 345 18.76 -29.89 -14.67
N PRO A 346 17.60 -30.44 -15.09
CA PRO A 346 16.46 -29.62 -15.47
C PRO A 346 15.92 -28.85 -14.27
N LEU A 347 15.80 -27.54 -14.45
CA LEU A 347 15.17 -26.62 -13.50
C LEU A 347 13.87 -26.07 -14.08
N ARG A 348 12.79 -26.18 -13.31
CA ARG A 348 11.52 -25.54 -13.63
C ARG A 348 11.54 -24.09 -13.18
N TRP A 349 11.20 -23.18 -14.08
CA TRP A 349 11.07 -21.76 -13.75
C TRP A 349 9.62 -21.50 -13.33
N ALA A 350 9.42 -21.16 -12.06
CA ALA A 350 8.10 -21.08 -11.44
C ALA A 350 7.78 -19.64 -11.01
N ALA A 351 6.58 -19.18 -11.35
CA ALA A 351 6.02 -17.88 -10.97
C ALA A 351 4.64 -18.05 -10.33
N GLY A 352 3.96 -16.94 -10.03
CA GLY A 352 2.70 -16.90 -9.29
C GLY A 352 2.88 -16.31 -7.90
N GLY A 353 1.85 -16.33 -7.06
CA GLY A 353 1.86 -15.74 -5.73
C GLY A 353 2.66 -16.53 -4.70
N MET A 354 2.67 -17.87 -4.78
CA MET A 354 3.43 -18.73 -3.86
C MET A 354 3.76 -20.10 -4.50
N PRO A 355 4.66 -20.17 -5.50
CA PRO A 355 4.96 -21.41 -6.24
C PRO A 355 5.69 -22.48 -5.42
N ALA A 356 6.24 -22.13 -4.25
CA ALA A 356 6.81 -23.06 -3.29
C ALA A 356 6.45 -22.63 -1.86
N ALA A 357 6.27 -23.58 -0.95
CA ALA A 357 5.88 -23.30 0.43
C ALA A 357 6.88 -22.35 1.11
N GLY A 358 6.38 -21.23 1.64
CA GLY A 358 7.21 -20.20 2.29
C GLY A 358 7.88 -19.20 1.35
N PHE A 359 7.70 -19.33 0.03
CA PHE A 359 8.24 -18.39 -0.97
C PHE A 359 7.10 -17.66 -1.66
N SER A 360 6.72 -16.52 -1.12
CA SER A 360 5.81 -15.58 -1.81
C SER A 360 6.58 -14.80 -2.85
N LEU A 361 6.02 -14.64 -4.06
CA LEU A 361 6.68 -13.89 -5.14
C LEU A 361 5.84 -12.70 -5.61
N GLY A 362 6.55 -11.66 -6.04
CA GLY A 362 6.04 -10.39 -6.53
C GLY A 362 6.04 -10.22 -8.02
N GLY A 363 5.05 -9.47 -8.49
CA GLY A 363 5.05 -8.86 -9.81
C GLY A 363 4.98 -7.35 -9.64
N HIS A 364 5.98 -6.72 -9.01
CA HIS A 364 5.88 -5.31 -8.70
C HIS A 364 5.95 -4.46 -9.98
N LEU A 365 5.25 -3.33 -9.92
CA LEU A 365 5.08 -2.40 -11.04
C LEU A 365 5.62 -1.04 -10.60
N HIS A 366 6.40 -0.39 -11.46
CA HIS A 366 6.95 0.93 -11.19
C HIS A 366 6.22 1.95 -12.05
N LEU A 367 5.81 3.05 -11.43
CA LEU A 367 5.13 4.17 -12.09
C LEU A 367 5.90 5.45 -11.84
N SER A 368 6.24 6.17 -12.91
CA SER A 368 6.81 7.52 -12.85
C SER A 368 6.04 8.47 -13.78
N GLY A 369 6.22 9.77 -13.59
CA GLY A 369 5.41 10.79 -14.29
C GLY A 369 3.99 10.95 -13.74
N VAL A 370 3.67 10.31 -12.61
CA VAL A 370 2.39 10.42 -11.91
C VAL A 370 2.64 10.49 -10.39
N PRO A 371 1.93 11.36 -9.64
CA PRO A 371 2.09 11.42 -8.19
C PRO A 371 1.51 10.18 -7.51
N LEU A 372 2.19 9.71 -6.45
CA LEU A 372 1.62 8.73 -5.53
C LEU A 372 0.45 9.39 -4.77
N THR A 373 -0.73 8.78 -4.83
CA THR A 373 -1.88 9.17 -4.00
C THR A 373 -2.56 7.92 -3.46
N GLY A 374 -3.21 8.04 -2.30
CA GLY A 374 -3.99 6.92 -1.75
C GLY A 374 -5.13 6.50 -2.68
N ARG A 375 -5.70 7.43 -3.45
CA ARG A 375 -6.67 7.13 -4.51
C ARG A 375 -6.06 6.26 -5.61
N LEU A 376 -4.89 6.63 -6.15
CA LEU A 376 -4.22 5.84 -7.18
C LEU A 376 -3.92 4.41 -6.68
N LEU A 377 -3.46 4.26 -5.44
CA LEU A 377 -3.23 2.94 -4.85
C LEU A 377 -4.52 2.11 -4.75
N ARG A 378 -5.65 2.71 -4.33
CA ARG A 378 -6.94 2.02 -4.32
C ARG A 378 -7.40 1.61 -5.72
N LEU A 379 -7.15 2.45 -6.74
CA LEU A 379 -7.44 2.09 -8.13
C LEU A 379 -6.53 0.93 -8.59
N LEU A 380 -5.23 0.95 -8.30
CA LEU A 380 -4.33 -0.16 -8.63
C LEU A 380 -4.77 -1.47 -7.96
N ASP A 381 -5.22 -1.42 -6.70
CA ASP A 381 -5.80 -2.58 -6.02
C ASP A 381 -7.10 -3.07 -6.68
N SER A 382 -8.01 -2.15 -6.96
CA SER A 382 -9.33 -2.44 -7.56
C SER A 382 -9.22 -3.02 -8.97
N TYR A 383 -8.39 -2.42 -9.82
CA TYR A 383 -8.31 -2.75 -11.24
C TYR A 383 -7.20 -3.73 -11.57
N ILE A 384 -6.29 -4.05 -10.65
CA ILE A 384 -5.20 -5.00 -10.92
C ILE A 384 -5.16 -6.11 -9.87
N ALA A 385 -5.02 -5.77 -8.58
CA ALA A 385 -4.87 -6.80 -7.54
C ALA A 385 -6.11 -7.70 -7.46
N PHE A 386 -7.32 -7.13 -7.53
CA PHE A 386 -8.56 -7.89 -7.49
C PHE A 386 -8.73 -8.76 -8.76
N PRO A 387 -8.66 -8.24 -10.00
CA PRO A 387 -8.69 -9.05 -11.22
C PRO A 387 -7.65 -10.18 -11.25
N LEU A 388 -6.41 -9.93 -10.82
CA LEU A 388 -5.41 -11.00 -10.72
C LEU A 388 -5.76 -12.02 -9.63
N ALA A 389 -6.26 -11.58 -8.47
CA ALA A 389 -6.73 -12.49 -7.42
C ALA A 389 -7.88 -13.41 -7.89
N MET A 390 -8.74 -12.93 -8.80
CA MET A 390 -9.84 -13.74 -9.35
C MET A 390 -9.36 -14.90 -10.22
N ILE A 391 -8.14 -14.82 -10.79
CA ILE A 391 -7.54 -15.88 -11.62
C ILE A 391 -6.38 -16.62 -10.94
N GLU A 392 -5.96 -16.18 -9.75
CA GLU A 392 -4.98 -16.89 -8.93
C GLU A 392 -5.50 -18.32 -8.61
N SER A 393 -4.58 -19.28 -8.55
CA SER A 393 -4.87 -20.61 -8.04
C SER A 393 -5.12 -20.54 -6.52
N PRO A 394 -5.99 -21.41 -5.96
CA PRO A 394 -6.35 -21.34 -4.54
C PRO A 394 -5.16 -21.43 -3.57
N ALA A 395 -4.04 -22.05 -3.97
CA ALA A 395 -2.87 -22.16 -3.10
C ALA A 395 -2.15 -20.82 -2.86
N GLU A 396 -2.29 -19.87 -3.78
CA GLU A 396 -1.53 -18.61 -3.79
C GLU A 396 -2.04 -17.59 -2.77
N HIS A 397 -3.31 -17.68 -2.35
CA HIS A 397 -3.89 -16.74 -1.36
C HIS A 397 -3.12 -16.76 -0.02
N LYS A 398 -2.45 -17.87 0.31
CA LYS A 398 -1.67 -18.06 1.54
C LYS A 398 -0.53 -17.05 1.73
N ARG A 399 -0.12 -16.35 0.66
CA ARG A 399 0.82 -15.23 0.76
C ARG A 399 0.24 -14.09 1.61
N ARG A 400 -1.07 -13.89 1.59
CA ARG A 400 -1.78 -12.80 2.27
C ARG A 400 -2.11 -13.16 3.73
N PRO A 401 -2.06 -12.20 4.67
CA PRO A 401 -1.63 -10.80 4.51
C PRO A 401 -0.10 -10.62 4.68
N ARG A 402 0.70 -11.68 4.82
CA ARG A 402 2.15 -11.53 5.07
C ARG A 402 2.87 -10.86 3.89
N TYR A 403 2.40 -11.13 2.68
CA TYR A 403 2.84 -10.59 1.41
C TYR A 403 1.61 -10.28 0.54
N GLY A 404 1.69 -9.25 -0.30
CA GLY A 404 0.56 -8.79 -1.10
C GLY A 404 -0.50 -8.07 -0.28
N ASN A 405 -0.08 -7.10 0.53
CA ASN A 405 -1.03 -6.25 1.23
C ASN A 405 -1.62 -5.25 0.26
N LEU A 406 -2.91 -4.97 0.39
CA LEU A 406 -3.53 -3.87 -0.34
C LEU A 406 -2.84 -2.55 0.05
N GLY A 407 -2.65 -1.69 -0.94
CA GLY A 407 -1.97 -0.41 -0.79
C GLY A 407 -0.47 -0.50 -0.48
N ASP A 408 0.19 -1.65 -0.71
CA ASP A 408 1.63 -1.77 -0.46
C ASP A 408 2.44 -1.08 -1.57
N PHE A 409 3.36 -0.20 -1.17
CA PHE A 409 4.19 0.58 -2.10
C PHE A 409 5.57 0.90 -1.52
N ARG A 410 6.48 1.34 -2.40
CA ARG A 410 7.78 1.90 -2.03
C ARG A 410 8.11 3.08 -2.93
N LEU A 411 8.48 4.22 -2.35
CA LEU A 411 9.02 5.34 -3.12
C LEU A 411 10.39 4.99 -3.70
N GLN A 412 10.65 5.47 -4.92
CA GLN A 412 11.91 5.24 -5.60
C GLN A 412 12.79 6.51 -5.59
N PRO A 413 14.10 6.42 -5.27
CA PRO A 413 14.98 7.59 -5.18
C PRO A 413 15.07 8.41 -6.48
N HIS A 414 14.95 7.76 -7.64
CA HIS A 414 14.98 8.40 -8.95
C HIS A 414 13.62 8.99 -9.38
N GLY A 415 12.64 9.06 -8.46
CA GLY A 415 11.29 9.50 -8.73
C GLY A 415 10.34 8.34 -9.06
N GLY A 416 9.04 8.60 -8.86
CA GLY A 416 7.99 7.59 -8.98
C GLY A 416 7.88 6.67 -7.77
N PHE A 417 7.12 5.59 -7.93
CA PHE A 417 6.92 4.59 -6.88
C PHE A 417 6.77 3.19 -7.47
N GLU A 418 7.05 2.19 -6.64
CA GLU A 418 6.85 0.77 -6.88
C GLU A 418 5.58 0.33 -6.14
N TYR A 419 4.67 -0.32 -6.85
CA TYR A 419 3.44 -0.92 -6.35
C TYR A 419 3.62 -2.43 -6.17
N ARG A 420 3.39 -2.93 -4.94
CA ARG A 420 3.95 -4.21 -4.44
C ARG A 420 2.89 -5.24 -4.04
N THR A 421 1.62 -4.98 -4.32
CA THR A 421 0.51 -5.86 -3.92
C THR A 421 0.46 -7.16 -4.73
N LEU A 422 0.89 -7.10 -5.99
CA LEU A 422 0.58 -8.13 -6.99
C LEU A 422 1.36 -9.44 -6.76
N PRO A 423 0.75 -10.60 -7.06
CA PRO A 423 1.53 -11.83 -7.22
C PRO A 423 2.48 -11.68 -8.42
N SER A 424 3.45 -12.58 -8.57
CA SER A 424 4.21 -12.66 -9.82
C SER A 424 3.31 -13.04 -10.99
N TRP A 425 2.88 -12.04 -11.76
CA TRP A 425 2.11 -12.19 -13.00
C TRP A 425 2.96 -12.77 -14.15
N LEU A 426 4.26 -13.04 -13.91
CA LEU A 426 5.18 -13.64 -14.87
C LEU A 426 4.76 -15.05 -15.30
N VAL A 427 3.74 -15.63 -14.67
CA VAL A 427 3.12 -16.90 -15.09
C VAL A 427 2.67 -16.90 -16.56
N SER A 428 2.38 -15.74 -17.17
CA SER A 428 2.06 -15.66 -18.60
C SER A 428 2.23 -14.25 -19.17
N PRO A 429 2.51 -14.11 -20.48
CA PRO A 429 2.45 -12.82 -21.17
C PRO A 429 1.08 -12.14 -21.11
N LEU A 430 -0.01 -12.91 -21.01
CA LEU A 430 -1.37 -12.37 -20.89
C LEU A 430 -1.52 -11.61 -19.57
N ALA A 431 -1.20 -12.25 -18.45
CA ALA A 431 -1.27 -11.63 -17.13
C ALA A 431 -0.34 -10.40 -17.02
N ALA A 432 0.88 -10.51 -17.55
CA ALA A 432 1.84 -9.40 -17.60
C ALA A 432 1.28 -8.17 -18.32
N LYS A 433 0.83 -8.36 -19.57
CA LYS A 433 0.32 -7.26 -20.41
C LYS A 433 -0.93 -6.64 -19.81
N ALA A 434 -1.82 -7.44 -19.22
CA ALA A 434 -3.00 -6.92 -18.53
C ALA A 434 -2.61 -6.07 -17.31
N ALA A 435 -1.67 -6.53 -16.48
CA ALA A 435 -1.17 -5.76 -15.34
C ALA A 435 -0.56 -4.40 -15.77
N PHE A 436 0.24 -4.40 -16.84
CA PHE A 436 0.82 -3.16 -17.39
C PHE A 436 -0.23 -2.20 -17.94
N ALA A 437 -1.15 -2.72 -18.75
CA ALA A 437 -2.21 -1.92 -19.36
C ALA A 437 -3.13 -1.32 -18.29
N LEU A 438 -3.52 -2.10 -17.28
CA LEU A 438 -4.37 -1.62 -16.19
C LEU A 438 -3.64 -0.60 -15.29
N ALA A 439 -2.34 -0.78 -15.04
CA ALA A 439 -1.54 0.21 -14.32
C ALA A 439 -1.43 1.54 -15.08
N LEU A 440 -1.18 1.47 -16.39
CA LEU A 440 -1.14 2.67 -17.24
C LEU A 440 -2.49 3.36 -17.31
N LEU A 441 -3.58 2.59 -17.43
CA LEU A 441 -4.94 3.11 -17.41
C LEU A 441 -5.22 3.82 -16.07
N CYS A 442 -4.95 3.18 -14.94
CA CYS A 442 -5.14 3.79 -13.61
C CYS A 442 -4.33 5.07 -13.45
N ALA A 443 -3.08 5.10 -13.92
CA ALA A 443 -2.24 6.29 -13.86
C ALA A 443 -2.78 7.46 -14.71
N ARG A 444 -3.22 7.17 -15.95
CA ARG A 444 -3.76 8.18 -16.89
C ARG A 444 -5.16 8.67 -16.51
N GLU A 445 -5.97 7.79 -15.92
CA GLU A 445 -7.42 7.96 -15.75
C GLU A 445 -7.83 8.01 -14.28
N SER A 446 -6.89 8.26 -13.36
CA SER A 446 -7.16 8.30 -11.91
C SER A 446 -8.27 9.26 -11.51
N GLY A 447 -8.44 10.37 -12.25
CA GLY A 447 -9.53 11.33 -12.05
C GLY A 447 -10.85 11.00 -12.75
N THR A 448 -10.91 9.93 -13.56
CA THR A 448 -12.10 9.56 -14.35
C THR A 448 -12.68 8.19 -13.97
N LEU A 449 -11.87 7.29 -13.40
CA LEU A 449 -12.34 6.01 -12.88
C LEU A 449 -13.22 6.19 -11.63
N GLU A 450 -14.44 5.65 -11.67
CA GLU A 450 -15.43 5.83 -10.60
C GLU A 450 -15.50 4.61 -9.68
N ALA A 451 -15.48 3.39 -10.25
CA ALA A 451 -15.56 2.19 -9.44
C ALA A 451 -14.27 2.02 -8.62
N CYS A 452 -14.42 1.85 -7.30
CA CYS A 452 -13.31 1.63 -6.38
C CYS A 452 -13.64 0.51 -5.36
N PRO A 453 -13.84 -0.74 -5.79
CA PRO A 453 -14.12 -1.88 -4.92
C PRO A 453 -13.17 -2.05 -3.74
N SER A 454 -11.90 -1.62 -3.85
CA SER A 454 -10.93 -1.67 -2.76
C SER A 454 -11.21 -0.68 -1.62
N ALA A 455 -12.23 0.18 -1.75
CA ALA A 455 -12.78 0.99 -0.67
C ALA A 455 -13.95 0.31 0.06
N GLU A 456 -14.43 -0.84 -0.41
CA GLU A 456 -15.58 -1.55 0.17
C GLU A 456 -15.14 -2.78 0.99
N GLU A 457 -15.60 -2.86 2.23
CA GLU A 457 -15.20 -3.91 3.18
C GLU A 457 -15.41 -5.33 2.64
N ARG A 458 -16.53 -5.58 1.95
CA ARG A 458 -16.85 -6.91 1.39
C ARG A 458 -15.79 -7.42 0.41
N TYR A 459 -15.24 -6.56 -0.42
CA TYR A 459 -14.25 -6.96 -1.43
C TYR A 459 -12.84 -7.02 -0.83
N ILE A 460 -12.54 -6.16 0.15
CA ILE A 460 -11.31 -6.28 0.94
C ILE A 460 -11.30 -7.62 1.69
N ASP A 461 -12.40 -7.98 2.35
CA ASP A 461 -12.56 -9.28 3.02
C ASP A 461 -12.36 -10.43 2.05
N ALA A 462 -13.03 -10.39 0.89
CA ALA A 462 -12.90 -11.40 -0.14
C ALA A 462 -11.46 -11.54 -0.66
N TYR A 463 -10.75 -10.43 -0.85
CA TYR A 463 -9.34 -10.43 -1.24
C TYR A 463 -8.43 -11.13 -0.24
N TYR A 464 -8.57 -10.83 1.05
CA TYR A 464 -7.74 -11.44 2.09
C TYR A 464 -8.15 -12.89 2.39
N ALA A 465 -9.42 -13.23 2.24
CA ALA A 465 -9.93 -14.61 2.39
C ALA A 465 -9.63 -15.52 1.19
N GLY A 466 -9.26 -14.95 0.04
CA GLY A 466 -9.13 -15.71 -1.20
C GLY A 466 -10.48 -16.11 -1.81
N ASP A 467 -11.56 -15.40 -1.45
CA ASP A 467 -12.90 -15.62 -1.99
C ASP A 467 -13.04 -14.96 -3.37
N ARG A 468 -12.73 -15.75 -4.40
CA ARG A 468 -12.80 -15.29 -5.79
C ARG A 468 -14.22 -15.07 -6.25
N ASP A 469 -15.19 -15.78 -5.69
CA ASP A 469 -16.57 -15.71 -6.14
C ASP A 469 -17.19 -14.39 -5.68
N ALA A 470 -16.95 -13.99 -4.43
CA ALA A 470 -17.31 -12.66 -3.93
C ALA A 470 -16.55 -11.54 -4.68
N LEU A 471 -15.25 -11.71 -4.96
CA LEU A 471 -14.48 -10.74 -5.75
C LEU A 471 -15.04 -10.54 -7.15
N ARG A 472 -15.46 -11.61 -7.86
CA ARG A 472 -16.06 -11.48 -9.19
C ARG A 472 -17.32 -10.60 -9.19
N GLY A 473 -17.96 -10.39 -8.04
CA GLY A 473 -19.11 -9.50 -7.89
C GLY A 473 -18.86 -8.05 -8.30
N CYS A 474 -17.61 -7.56 -8.29
CA CYS A 474 -17.29 -6.21 -8.77
C CYS A 474 -16.82 -6.13 -10.22
N LEU A 475 -16.73 -7.26 -10.94
CA LEU A 475 -16.09 -7.30 -12.26
C LEU A 475 -16.83 -6.43 -13.30
N ASP A 476 -18.15 -6.47 -13.30
CA ASP A 476 -18.94 -5.75 -14.31
C ASP A 476 -18.88 -4.23 -14.07
N ASP A 477 -18.88 -3.78 -12.82
CA ASP A 477 -18.69 -2.37 -12.46
C ASP A 477 -17.30 -1.88 -12.87
N LEU A 478 -16.24 -2.67 -12.61
CA LEU A 478 -14.89 -2.37 -13.05
C LEU A 478 -14.81 -2.27 -14.57
N ALA A 479 -15.39 -3.23 -15.30
CA ALA A 479 -15.40 -3.26 -16.76
C ALA A 479 -16.17 -2.07 -17.35
N ALA A 480 -17.32 -1.72 -16.78
CA ALA A 480 -18.11 -0.57 -17.18
C ALA A 480 -17.32 0.74 -16.94
N SER A 481 -16.65 0.87 -15.78
CA SER A 481 -15.89 2.06 -15.45
C SER A 481 -14.69 2.28 -16.38
N ILE A 482 -13.88 1.24 -16.66
CA ILE A 482 -12.77 1.38 -17.61
C ILE A 482 -13.26 1.69 -19.03
N ALA A 483 -14.39 1.11 -19.47
CA ALA A 483 -14.91 1.30 -20.82
C ALA A 483 -15.30 2.75 -21.14
N GLN A 484 -15.56 3.57 -20.11
CA GLN A 484 -15.87 5.00 -20.24
C GLN A 484 -14.62 5.89 -20.34
N THR A 485 -13.43 5.34 -20.12
CA THR A 485 -12.17 6.10 -20.14
C THR A 485 -11.64 6.29 -21.56
N LYS A 486 -10.88 7.37 -21.80
CA LYS A 486 -10.27 7.64 -23.11
C LYS A 486 -9.19 6.62 -23.45
N SER A 487 -8.42 6.22 -22.44
CA SER A 487 -7.31 5.27 -22.58
C SER A 487 -7.76 3.84 -22.92
N TYR A 488 -9.04 3.50 -22.69
CA TYR A 488 -9.52 2.12 -22.87
C TYR A 488 -9.35 1.60 -24.28
N ARG A 489 -9.71 2.40 -25.29
CA ARG A 489 -9.67 1.96 -26.70
C ARG A 489 -8.28 1.48 -27.12
N GLU A 490 -7.24 2.16 -26.65
CA GLU A 490 -5.84 1.81 -26.91
C GLU A 490 -5.42 0.54 -26.14
N LEU A 491 -5.89 0.39 -24.91
CA LEU A 491 -5.42 -0.62 -23.97
C LEU A 491 -6.24 -1.92 -23.98
N ALA A 492 -7.44 -1.90 -24.59
CA ALA A 492 -8.40 -2.99 -24.58
C ALA A 492 -7.83 -4.32 -25.08
N GLY A 493 -6.94 -4.29 -26.08
CA GLY A 493 -6.28 -5.49 -26.61
C GLY A 493 -5.46 -6.28 -25.59
N TRP A 494 -5.03 -5.64 -24.49
CA TRP A 494 -4.32 -6.28 -23.38
C TRP A 494 -5.21 -6.51 -22.16
N ILE A 495 -6.28 -5.75 -21.99
CA ILE A 495 -7.20 -5.84 -20.85
C ILE A 495 -8.26 -6.93 -21.05
N GLU A 496 -8.93 -6.94 -22.20
CA GLU A 496 -10.07 -7.81 -22.48
C GLU A 496 -9.75 -9.32 -22.35
N PRO A 497 -8.55 -9.81 -22.74
CA PRO A 497 -8.21 -11.21 -22.51
C PRO A 497 -8.23 -11.63 -21.04
N LEU A 498 -7.85 -10.73 -20.12
CA LEU A 498 -7.94 -10.99 -18.67
C LEU A 498 -9.39 -10.99 -18.21
N LEU A 499 -10.19 -10.01 -18.62
CA LEU A 499 -11.61 -9.95 -18.26
C LEU A 499 -12.38 -11.19 -18.76
N ALA A 500 -12.10 -11.63 -19.99
CA ALA A 500 -12.67 -12.86 -20.54
C ALA A 500 -12.21 -14.10 -19.76
N ALA A 501 -10.97 -14.14 -19.27
CA ALA A 501 -10.50 -15.23 -18.40
C ALA A 501 -11.25 -15.27 -17.07
N ILE A 502 -11.47 -14.12 -16.44
CA ILE A 502 -12.22 -14.01 -15.19
C ILE A 502 -13.68 -14.45 -15.40
N ARG A 503 -14.35 -13.94 -16.44
CA ARG A 503 -15.75 -14.28 -16.76
C ARG A 503 -15.95 -15.78 -17.04
N SER A 504 -14.94 -16.45 -17.60
CA SER A 504 -14.96 -17.89 -17.84
C SER A 504 -14.56 -18.73 -16.62
N GLY A 505 -14.32 -18.10 -15.46
CA GLY A 505 -13.91 -18.79 -14.24
C GLY A 505 -12.52 -19.44 -14.35
N ARG A 506 -11.70 -19.00 -15.32
CA ARG A 506 -10.37 -19.58 -15.53
C ARG A 506 -9.42 -19.20 -14.42
N THR A 507 -8.59 -20.16 -14.05
CA THR A 507 -7.46 -19.96 -13.15
C THR A 507 -6.17 -20.13 -13.94
N TRP A 508 -5.13 -19.37 -13.62
CA TRP A 508 -3.83 -19.64 -14.19
C TRP A 508 -3.22 -20.90 -13.58
N ASP A 509 -2.31 -21.52 -14.32
CA ASP A 509 -1.58 -22.71 -13.90
C ASP A 509 -0.12 -22.34 -13.56
N THR A 510 0.23 -22.47 -12.27
CA THR A 510 1.56 -22.22 -11.69
C THR A 510 2.46 -23.46 -11.67
N GLY A 511 1.93 -24.62 -12.08
CA GLY A 511 2.69 -25.87 -12.26
C GLY A 511 3.51 -25.88 -13.54
N ILE A 512 3.13 -25.08 -14.55
CA ILE A 512 3.83 -25.00 -15.84
C ILE A 512 5.11 -24.17 -15.72
N ASP A 513 6.17 -24.59 -16.40
CA ASP A 513 7.38 -23.78 -16.58
C ASP A 513 7.06 -22.51 -17.39
N ILE A 514 7.35 -21.34 -16.83
CA ILE A 514 7.00 -20.06 -17.46
C ILE A 514 7.61 -19.90 -18.86
N ARG A 515 8.77 -20.52 -19.14
CA ARG A 515 9.44 -20.44 -20.45
C ARG A 515 8.53 -20.88 -21.59
N VAL A 516 7.67 -21.88 -21.35
CA VAL A 516 6.73 -22.41 -22.35
C VAL A 516 5.77 -21.31 -22.82
N LYS A 517 5.13 -20.61 -21.89
CA LYS A 517 4.15 -19.55 -22.21
C LYS A 517 4.81 -18.30 -22.78
N TRP A 518 6.07 -18.05 -22.44
CA TRP A 518 6.85 -16.91 -22.95
C TRP A 518 7.60 -17.22 -24.25
N GLY A 519 7.48 -18.43 -24.80
CA GLY A 519 8.14 -18.83 -26.05
C GLY A 519 9.67 -18.83 -25.95
N ILE A 520 10.20 -19.17 -24.78
CA ILE A 520 11.65 -19.25 -24.54
C ILE A 520 12.11 -20.66 -24.87
N LEU A 521 12.85 -20.80 -25.96
CA LEU A 521 13.44 -22.07 -26.38
C LEU A 521 14.56 -22.47 -25.41
N ARG A 522 14.66 -23.77 -25.10
CA ARG A 522 15.83 -24.35 -24.43
C ARG A 522 17.00 -24.36 -25.41
N ALA A 523 18.23 -24.24 -24.91
CA ALA A 523 19.41 -24.09 -25.76
C ALA A 523 19.67 -25.33 -26.64
N ASP A 524 19.08 -26.48 -26.30
CA ASP A 524 19.33 -27.78 -26.95
C ASP A 524 18.19 -28.26 -27.88
N ALA A 525 17.47 -27.35 -28.53
CA ALA A 525 16.46 -27.69 -29.55
C ALA A 525 17.03 -27.77 -30.99
N HIS A 526 18.31 -28.14 -31.14
CA HIS A 526 18.98 -28.36 -32.42
C HIS A 526 19.61 -29.74 -32.50
#